data_AF-A0A511TA42-F1
#
_entry.id   AF-A0A511TA42-F1
#
_cell.length_a   1.000
_cell.length_b   1.000
_cell.length_c   1.000
_cell.angle_alpha   90.00
_cell.angle_beta   90.00
_cell.angle_gamma   90.00
#
_symmetry.space_group_name_H-M   'P 1'
#
loop_
_entity.id
_entity.type
_entity.pdbx_description
1 polymer ?
#
loop_
_entity_poly.entity_id
_entity_poly.type
_entity_poly.pdbx_seq_one_letter_code
_entity_poly.pdbx_strand_id
1 'polypeptide(L)'
;MISAPTVRPGGAAGRSDSPLKSEGMARFDRILLVVLVPVLLLLGGCAASTQVGVPAAGMTHARGPWAEVPAVEMPTGDSSIPISLLRDVAEALLKLPGAKACDPATRRPIQGLSTEYCSTVYVAGGRDSLSWRVASPVRGSHEACRPFFEVEDEDFAPSEVWVVGYVHNHPCAALPSSQDLGVWPTDVFKPFVAMAEVRLIPGNPAPALFKGAAIEMASALVAEQPDGTRFILRYFPTGEVQQWSEARARWVTLGTCSPIRPRPPFKSVVPQCSAGGLRLLEE
;
A
#
# COMPACT_ATOMS: atom_id res chain seq x y z
N MET A 1 7.27 21.50 -57.36
CA MET A 1 6.10 22.40 -57.35
C MET A 1 5.88 22.84 -55.91
N ILE A 2 6.04 24.13 -55.67
CA ILE A 2 5.99 24.79 -54.37
C ILE A 2 4.57 25.31 -54.20
N SER A 3 3.89 24.96 -53.11
CA SER A 3 2.66 25.65 -52.68
C SER A 3 2.78 26.04 -51.22
N ALA A 4 2.72 27.36 -51.01
CA ALA A 4 2.82 28.06 -49.75
C ALA A 4 1.51 28.01 -48.93
N PRO A 5 1.54 28.40 -47.64
CA PRO A 5 0.41 28.23 -46.72
C PRO A 5 -0.51 29.46 -46.70
N THR A 6 -1.79 29.22 -46.39
CA THR A 6 -2.82 30.26 -46.25
C THR A 6 -2.90 30.72 -44.80
N VAL A 7 -2.63 32.01 -44.58
CA VAL A 7 -2.89 32.75 -43.33
C VAL A 7 -4.25 33.43 -43.45
N ARG A 8 -5.06 33.41 -42.37
CA ARG A 8 -6.08 34.44 -42.14
C ARG A 8 -6.17 34.86 -40.67
N PRO A 9 -6.57 36.12 -40.38
CA PRO A 9 -6.38 36.77 -39.09
C PRO A 9 -7.68 37.07 -38.32
N GLY A 10 -7.52 37.33 -37.02
CA GLY A 10 -8.10 38.51 -36.33
C GLY A 10 -9.54 38.45 -35.80
N GLY A 11 -9.72 38.96 -34.56
CA GLY A 11 -11.00 39.42 -34.01
C GLY A 11 -11.15 39.12 -32.51
N ALA A 12 -10.70 40.04 -31.63
CA ALA A 12 -11.54 40.96 -30.85
C ALA A 12 -12.21 40.29 -29.62
N ALA A 13 -11.69 40.46 -28.40
CA ALA A 13 -11.88 41.62 -27.51
C ALA A 13 -13.37 41.92 -27.20
N GLY A 14 -13.83 41.44 -26.04
CA GLY A 14 -15.13 41.77 -25.47
C GLY A 14 -15.04 41.79 -23.95
N ARG A 15 -14.89 43.00 -23.40
CA ARG A 15 -14.92 43.35 -21.98
C ARG A 15 -16.37 43.72 -21.63
N SER A 16 -16.91 43.23 -20.52
CA SER A 16 -18.19 43.67 -19.97
C SER A 16 -18.10 43.68 -18.45
N ASP A 17 -17.79 44.84 -17.90
CA ASP A 17 -18.08 45.22 -16.52
C ASP A 17 -19.59 45.34 -16.33
N SER A 18 -20.11 44.92 -15.17
CA SER A 18 -21.07 45.73 -14.42
C SER A 18 -21.23 45.25 -12.97
N PRO A 19 -21.50 46.16 -12.02
CA PRO A 19 -21.47 45.91 -10.58
C PRO A 19 -22.84 46.09 -9.90
N LEU A 20 -22.83 45.96 -8.56
CA LEU A 20 -23.78 46.46 -7.56
C LEU A 20 -25.11 45.71 -7.33
N LYS A 21 -25.28 45.24 -6.07
CA LYS A 21 -26.40 45.55 -5.15
C LYS A 21 -26.16 44.79 -3.83
N SER A 22 -25.83 45.50 -2.73
CA SER A 22 -26.70 46.20 -1.77
C SER A 22 -27.38 45.29 -0.75
N GLU A 23 -26.93 45.44 0.50
CA GLU A 23 -27.70 45.55 1.76
C GLU A 23 -28.82 44.54 2.06
N GLY A 24 -28.69 43.91 3.23
CA GLY A 24 -29.73 43.11 3.87
C GLY A 24 -29.42 42.87 5.34
N MET A 25 -29.55 43.93 6.14
CA MET A 25 -29.54 43.90 7.61
C MET A 25 -30.81 43.19 8.12
N ALA A 26 -30.66 42.14 8.91
CA ALA A 26 -31.73 41.62 9.76
C ALA A 26 -31.20 41.36 11.18
N ARG A 27 -31.63 42.23 12.09
CA ARG A 27 -31.73 42.03 13.54
C ARG A 27 -32.90 41.08 13.87
N PHE A 28 -33.03 40.77 15.16
CA PHE A 28 -33.98 39.89 15.84
C PHE A 28 -33.46 38.45 15.96
N ASP A 29 -33.44 37.78 17.11
CA ASP A 29 -33.98 38.13 18.42
C ASP A 29 -33.25 37.34 19.50
N ARG A 30 -33.15 37.94 20.70
CA ARG A 30 -32.62 37.28 21.89
C ARG A 30 -33.64 36.23 22.34
N ILE A 31 -33.36 34.96 22.10
CA ILE A 31 -34.06 33.85 22.76
C ILE A 31 -33.21 33.39 23.95
N LEU A 32 -33.79 33.60 25.11
CA LEU A 32 -33.39 33.15 26.43
C LEU A 32 -33.28 31.61 26.43
N LEU A 33 -32.07 31.06 26.31
CA LEU A 33 -31.84 29.63 26.48
C LEU A 33 -31.69 29.32 27.99
N VAL A 34 -32.75 28.78 28.57
CA VAL A 34 -32.73 28.18 29.91
C VAL A 34 -31.77 27.00 29.89
N VAL A 35 -30.69 27.13 30.66
CA VAL A 35 -29.69 26.10 30.90
C VAL A 35 -30.33 24.99 31.74
N LEU A 36 -30.69 23.89 31.08
CA LEU A 36 -30.94 22.60 31.72
C LEU A 36 -29.68 21.75 31.50
N VAL A 37 -28.87 21.62 32.56
CA VAL A 37 -27.74 20.68 32.61
C VAL A 37 -28.30 19.30 32.92
N PRO A 38 -28.26 18.31 32.01
CA PRO A 38 -28.37 16.93 32.40
C PRO A 38 -26.99 16.49 32.88
N VAL A 39 -26.89 16.18 34.17
CA VAL A 39 -25.77 15.44 34.75
C VAL A 39 -25.76 14.06 34.09
N LEU A 40 -25.02 13.94 32.99
CA LEU A 40 -24.75 12.65 32.36
C LEU A 40 -23.65 11.97 33.17
N LEU A 41 -24.04 10.95 33.92
CA LEU A 41 -23.15 10.00 34.56
C LEU A 41 -22.26 9.35 33.51
N LEU A 42 -21.01 9.80 33.44
CA LEU A 42 -19.92 9.16 32.71
C LEU A 42 -19.62 7.81 33.38
N LEU A 43 -20.28 6.76 32.90
CA LEU A 43 -19.78 5.40 33.02
C LEU A 43 -18.50 5.33 32.18
N GLY A 44 -17.36 5.51 32.85
CA GLY A 44 -16.04 5.28 32.28
C GLY A 44 -15.88 3.80 31.93
N GLY A 45 -16.34 3.42 30.74
CA GLY A 45 -15.86 2.23 30.06
C GLY A 45 -14.43 2.50 29.61
N CYS A 46 -13.46 1.82 30.23
CA CYS A 46 -12.12 1.72 29.70
C CYS A 46 -12.23 1.09 28.31
N ALA A 47 -12.23 1.91 27.25
CA ALA A 47 -11.95 1.42 25.93
C ALA A 47 -10.55 0.79 26.00
N ALA A 48 -10.49 -0.53 25.88
CA ALA A 48 -9.24 -1.24 25.75
C ALA A 48 -8.51 -0.63 24.56
N SER A 49 -7.45 0.13 24.83
CA SER A 49 -6.55 0.60 23.81
C SER A 49 -5.91 -0.66 23.24
N THR A 50 -6.36 -1.09 22.06
CA THR A 50 -5.72 -2.16 21.30
C THR A 50 -4.32 -1.68 21.01
N GLN A 51 -3.37 -2.08 21.86
CA GLN A 51 -1.96 -1.85 21.59
C GLN A 51 -1.66 -2.69 20.36
N VAL A 52 -1.52 -2.04 19.21
CA VAL A 52 -0.84 -2.62 18.05
C VAL A 52 0.55 -2.95 18.56
N GLY A 53 0.74 -4.23 18.91
CA GLY A 53 1.91 -4.70 19.61
C GLY A 53 3.13 -4.36 18.78
N VAL A 54 3.99 -3.48 19.30
CA VAL A 54 5.34 -3.35 18.75
C VAL A 54 5.93 -4.74 18.82
N PRO A 55 6.43 -5.29 17.69
CA PRO A 55 7.02 -6.59 17.75
C PRO A 55 8.17 -6.57 18.75
N ALA A 56 8.08 -7.42 19.78
CA ALA A 56 9.12 -7.53 20.79
C ALA A 56 10.46 -7.78 20.10
N ALA A 57 11.51 -7.09 20.56
CA ALA A 57 12.86 -7.33 20.10
C ALA A 57 13.18 -8.83 20.26
N GLY A 58 13.37 -9.54 19.14
CA GLY A 58 13.61 -10.98 19.12
C GLY A 58 12.55 -11.84 18.41
N MET A 59 11.48 -11.27 17.85
CA MET A 59 10.61 -12.05 16.96
C MET A 59 11.34 -12.45 15.67
N THR A 60 11.28 -13.74 15.34
CA THR A 60 11.85 -14.31 14.12
C THR A 60 10.81 -14.53 13.03
N HIS A 61 9.52 -14.46 13.37
CA HIS A 61 8.39 -14.73 12.50
C HIS A 61 7.28 -13.69 12.72
N ALA A 62 6.42 -13.52 11.70
CA ALA A 62 5.18 -12.77 11.78
C ALA A 62 4.07 -13.65 12.41
N ARG A 63 3.08 -13.03 13.05
CA ARG A 63 1.88 -13.72 13.54
C ARG A 63 0.68 -13.42 12.64
N GLY A 64 -0.01 -14.44 12.18
CA GLY A 64 -1.22 -14.31 11.38
C GLY A 64 -2.33 -15.28 11.81
N PRO A 65 -3.55 -15.13 11.29
CA PRO A 65 -3.99 -14.02 10.44
C PRO A 65 -4.13 -12.70 11.22
N TRP A 66 -4.01 -11.56 10.54
CA TRP A 66 -4.25 -10.26 11.13
C TRP A 66 -5.75 -10.09 11.38
N ALA A 67 -6.18 -9.99 12.64
CA ALA A 67 -7.59 -9.96 13.02
C ALA A 67 -8.43 -8.85 12.36
N GLU A 68 -7.80 -7.72 12.00
CA GLU A 68 -8.42 -6.57 11.37
C GLU A 68 -8.68 -6.76 9.86
N VAL A 69 -8.06 -7.77 9.23
CA VAL A 69 -8.19 -8.04 7.79
C VAL A 69 -8.74 -9.46 7.60
N PRO A 70 -9.93 -9.64 7.02
CA PRO A 70 -10.49 -10.96 6.80
C PRO A 70 -9.65 -11.76 5.80
N ALA A 71 -9.53 -13.06 6.05
CA ALA A 71 -9.02 -14.00 5.05
C ALA A 71 -9.95 -14.05 3.84
N VAL A 72 -9.36 -14.26 2.65
CA VAL A 72 -10.12 -14.41 1.40
C VAL A 72 -9.93 -15.83 0.89
N GLU A 73 -10.98 -16.64 0.99
CA GLU A 73 -10.99 -17.99 0.41
C GLU A 73 -10.72 -17.96 -1.09
N MET A 74 -10.05 -18.99 -1.61
CA MET A 74 -9.77 -19.16 -3.03
C MET A 74 -10.83 -20.05 -3.68
N PRO A 75 -11.96 -19.50 -4.19
CA PRO A 75 -13.03 -20.30 -4.79
C PRO A 75 -12.56 -21.00 -6.07
N THR A 76 -11.80 -20.26 -6.88
CA THR A 76 -11.27 -20.62 -8.19
C THR A 76 -9.76 -20.75 -8.11
N GLY A 77 -9.12 -21.40 -9.08
CA GLY A 77 -7.66 -21.49 -9.17
C GLY A 77 -6.96 -20.16 -9.45
N ASP A 78 -7.53 -19.03 -9.01
CA ASP A 78 -6.99 -17.69 -9.19
C ASP A 78 -5.72 -17.57 -8.36
N SER A 79 -4.59 -17.47 -9.05
CA SER A 79 -3.27 -17.49 -8.44
C SER A 79 -2.77 -16.13 -7.97
N SER A 80 -3.45 -15.03 -8.27
CA SER A 80 -3.03 -13.67 -7.91
C SER A 80 -3.67 -13.19 -6.62
N ILE A 81 -2.97 -12.31 -5.87
CA ILE A 81 -3.52 -11.64 -4.70
C ILE A 81 -4.83 -10.90 -5.10
N PRO A 82 -5.96 -11.21 -4.44
CA PRO A 82 -7.23 -10.57 -4.76
C PRO A 82 -7.20 -9.10 -4.34
N ILE A 83 -7.76 -8.23 -5.19
CA ILE A 83 -7.82 -6.79 -4.90
C ILE A 83 -8.63 -6.48 -3.63
N SER A 84 -9.66 -7.29 -3.31
CA SER A 84 -10.43 -7.13 -2.08
C SER A 84 -9.55 -7.20 -0.84
N LEU A 85 -8.66 -8.20 -0.77
CA LEU A 85 -7.69 -8.31 0.33
C LEU A 85 -6.82 -7.06 0.43
N LEU A 86 -6.26 -6.59 -0.70
CA LEU A 86 -5.39 -5.41 -0.68
C LEU A 86 -6.13 -4.12 -0.28
N ARG A 87 -7.42 -4.00 -0.58
CA ARG A 87 -8.25 -2.87 -0.12
C ARG A 87 -8.46 -2.92 1.39
N ASP A 88 -8.80 -4.09 1.93
CA ASP A 88 -9.00 -4.26 3.37
C ASP A 88 -7.70 -4.00 4.14
N VAL A 89 -6.58 -4.49 3.61
CA VAL A 89 -5.24 -4.18 4.16
C VAL A 89 -4.93 -2.69 4.06
N ALA A 90 -5.22 -2.04 2.93
CA ALA A 90 -5.00 -0.60 2.78
C ALA A 90 -5.80 0.18 3.83
N GLU A 91 -7.06 -0.17 4.04
CA GLU A 91 -7.90 0.46 5.05
C GLU A 91 -7.35 0.27 6.46
N ALA A 92 -6.90 -0.93 6.80
CA ALA A 92 -6.34 -1.25 8.11
C ALA A 92 -4.97 -0.57 8.35
N LEU A 93 -4.03 -0.69 7.41
CA LEU A 93 -2.68 -0.11 7.52
C LEU A 93 -2.73 1.42 7.62
N LEU A 94 -3.54 2.07 6.79
CA LEU A 94 -3.61 3.53 6.74
C LEU A 94 -4.29 4.15 7.98
N LYS A 95 -4.95 3.34 8.82
CA LYS A 95 -5.46 3.76 10.15
C LYS A 95 -4.39 3.69 11.25
N LEU A 96 -3.26 3.03 11.00
CA LEU A 96 -2.20 2.89 12.01
C LEU A 96 -1.53 4.25 12.30
N PRO A 97 -1.07 4.46 13.55
CA PRO A 97 -0.42 5.72 13.94
C PRO A 97 0.76 6.07 13.04
N GLY A 98 0.73 7.25 12.44
CA GLY A 98 1.83 7.73 11.60
C GLY A 98 1.89 7.17 10.18
N ALA A 99 1.01 6.23 9.81
CA ALA A 99 0.99 5.60 8.48
C ALA A 99 0.82 6.62 7.34
N LYS A 100 0.13 7.73 7.62
CA LYS A 100 -0.16 8.83 6.69
C LYS A 100 0.49 10.14 7.07
N ALA A 101 1.26 10.19 8.16
CA ALA A 101 1.83 11.46 8.62
C ALA A 101 2.83 11.99 7.57
N CYS A 102 2.67 13.25 7.22
CA CYS A 102 3.46 13.92 6.19
C CYS A 102 3.65 15.40 6.52
N ASP A 103 4.83 15.94 6.22
CA ASP A 103 5.07 17.38 6.31
C ASP A 103 4.29 18.10 5.20
N PRO A 104 3.37 19.01 5.52
CA PRO A 104 2.55 19.69 4.51
C PRO A 104 3.34 20.64 3.61
N ALA A 105 4.47 21.18 4.09
CA ALA A 105 5.31 22.11 3.34
C ALA A 105 6.26 21.37 2.40
N THR A 106 6.90 20.28 2.88
CA THR A 106 7.91 19.57 2.10
C THR A 106 7.37 18.33 1.37
N ARG A 107 6.18 17.86 1.75
CA ARG A 107 5.59 16.58 1.31
C ARG A 107 6.52 15.39 1.58
N ARG A 108 7.27 15.46 2.69
CA ARG A 108 8.20 14.41 3.11
C ARG A 108 7.77 13.78 4.43
N PRO A 109 8.13 12.50 4.67
CA PRO A 109 7.90 11.87 5.96
C PRO A 109 8.56 12.68 7.08
N ILE A 110 7.85 12.87 8.18
CA ILE A 110 8.34 13.55 9.38
C ILE A 110 9.00 12.50 10.29
N GLN A 111 10.28 12.66 10.55
CA GLN A 111 11.00 11.77 11.46
C GLN A 111 10.33 11.74 12.85
N GLY A 112 10.01 10.55 13.33
CA GLY A 112 9.35 10.33 14.62
C GLY A 112 7.82 10.41 14.61
N LEU A 113 7.21 10.93 13.55
CA LEU A 113 5.74 10.95 13.38
C LEU A 113 5.27 10.04 12.25
N SER A 114 6.02 9.96 11.15
CA SER A 114 5.73 9.06 10.04
C SER A 114 6.23 7.66 10.33
N THR A 115 5.48 6.65 9.88
CA THR A 115 5.82 5.25 10.10
C THR A 115 5.36 4.41 8.92
N GLU A 116 6.27 3.63 8.37
CA GLU A 116 5.98 2.52 7.48
C GLU A 116 5.69 1.26 8.29
N TYR A 117 4.71 0.50 7.84
CA TYR A 117 4.30 -0.77 8.38
C TYR A 117 4.35 -1.80 7.26
N CYS A 118 4.93 -2.97 7.56
CA CYS A 118 5.00 -4.10 6.63
C CYS A 118 4.14 -5.23 7.19
N SER A 119 3.26 -5.79 6.36
CA SER A 119 2.48 -6.98 6.68
C SER A 119 2.81 -8.08 5.67
N THR A 120 3.11 -9.28 6.15
CA THR A 120 3.43 -10.42 5.29
C THR A 120 2.17 -10.93 4.62
N VAL A 121 2.21 -11.13 3.30
CA VAL A 121 1.11 -11.74 2.52
C VAL A 121 1.44 -13.20 2.30
N TYR A 122 0.50 -14.08 2.63
CA TYR A 122 0.68 -15.52 2.54
C TYR A 122 -0.62 -16.21 2.14
N VAL A 123 -0.50 -17.45 1.69
CA VAL A 123 -1.64 -18.36 1.52
C VAL A 123 -1.52 -19.47 2.54
N ALA A 124 -2.65 -19.92 3.07
CA ALA A 124 -2.70 -21.04 3.99
C ALA A 124 -3.87 -21.98 3.70
N GLY A 125 -3.64 -23.27 3.92
CA GLY A 125 -4.64 -24.32 3.75
C GLY A 125 -4.11 -25.63 3.17
N GLY A 126 -5.05 -26.54 2.90
CA GLY A 126 -4.78 -27.86 2.35
C GLY A 126 -4.83 -27.93 0.83
N ARG A 127 -4.80 -29.16 0.30
CA ARG A 127 -4.83 -29.42 -1.16
C ARG A 127 -6.08 -28.91 -1.87
N ASP A 128 -7.22 -28.93 -1.17
CA ASP A 128 -8.54 -28.67 -1.74
C ASP A 128 -9.09 -27.28 -1.41
N SER A 129 -8.52 -26.59 -0.41
CA SER A 129 -8.89 -25.22 -0.04
C SER A 129 -7.66 -24.42 0.40
N LEU A 130 -7.45 -23.27 -0.23
CA LEU A 130 -6.51 -22.26 0.23
C LEU A 130 -7.24 -20.95 0.51
N SER A 131 -6.67 -20.16 1.41
CA SER A 131 -7.11 -18.81 1.72
C SER A 131 -5.94 -17.84 1.62
N TRP A 132 -6.18 -16.68 1.03
CA TRP A 132 -5.28 -15.54 1.07
C TRP A 132 -5.40 -14.85 2.42
N ARG A 133 -4.24 -14.57 3.04
CA ARG A 133 -4.15 -14.03 4.39
C ARG A 133 -3.03 -13.00 4.48
N VAL A 134 -3.09 -12.21 5.54
CA VAL A 134 -2.03 -11.25 5.89
C VAL A 134 -1.69 -11.38 7.37
N ALA A 135 -0.41 -11.22 7.70
CA ALA A 135 0.05 -11.25 9.07
C ALA A 135 -0.11 -9.87 9.74
N SER A 136 -0.11 -9.85 11.07
CA SER A 136 -0.11 -8.61 11.84
C SER A 136 1.05 -7.70 11.41
N PRO A 137 0.82 -6.38 11.25
CA PRO A 137 1.80 -5.47 10.69
C PRO A 137 2.97 -5.25 11.65
N VAL A 138 4.16 -5.25 11.07
CA VAL A 138 5.41 -4.91 11.73
C VAL A 138 5.65 -3.42 11.59
N ARG A 139 5.86 -2.76 12.73
CA ARG A 139 6.24 -1.36 12.76
C ARG A 139 7.68 -1.17 12.25
N GLY A 140 7.84 -0.35 11.23
CA GLY A 140 9.12 0.12 10.72
C GLY A 140 9.48 1.52 11.22
N SER A 141 10.16 2.25 10.35
CA SER A 141 10.58 3.64 10.54
C SER A 141 9.87 4.56 9.54
N HIS A 142 10.26 5.82 9.47
CA HIS A 142 9.76 6.76 8.46
C HIS A 142 10.36 6.56 7.06
N GLU A 143 11.38 5.70 6.92
CA GLU A 143 12.11 5.47 5.65
C GLU A 143 11.97 4.04 5.09
N ALA A 144 11.59 3.09 5.94
CA ALA A 144 11.56 1.67 5.61
C ALA A 144 10.84 0.88 6.70
N CYS A 145 10.20 -0.22 6.31
CA CYS A 145 9.88 -1.36 7.16
C CYS A 145 10.60 -2.63 6.66
N ARG A 146 10.58 -3.69 7.47
CA ARG A 146 11.14 -5.01 7.10
C ARG A 146 10.05 -6.07 7.28
N PRO A 147 9.62 -6.74 6.20
CA PRO A 147 8.67 -7.84 6.33
C PRO A 147 9.33 -9.06 6.95
N PHE A 148 8.54 -9.90 7.60
CA PHE A 148 8.94 -11.26 7.94
C PHE A 148 8.58 -12.20 6.78
N PHE A 149 9.36 -13.25 6.61
CA PHE A 149 9.12 -14.27 5.59
C PHE A 149 8.89 -15.67 6.18
N GLU A 150 8.72 -15.71 7.50
CA GLU A 150 8.18 -16.84 8.25
C GLU A 150 6.92 -16.34 8.96
N VAL A 151 5.85 -17.13 8.92
CA VAL A 151 4.57 -16.80 9.55
C VAL A 151 4.16 -17.96 10.45
N GLU A 152 3.82 -17.64 11.70
CA GLU A 152 3.05 -18.50 12.58
C GLU A 152 1.57 -18.16 12.34
N ASP A 153 0.82 -19.10 11.76
CA ASP A 153 -0.62 -18.98 11.54
C ASP A 153 -1.38 -19.67 12.68
N GLU A 154 -2.41 -19.02 13.20
CA GLU A 154 -3.22 -19.54 14.31
C GLU A 154 -4.12 -20.72 13.92
N ASP A 155 -4.46 -20.86 12.64
CA ASP A 155 -5.40 -21.88 12.15
C ASP A 155 -4.70 -23.07 11.47
N PHE A 156 -3.50 -22.87 10.92
CA PHE A 156 -2.82 -23.84 10.05
C PHE A 156 -1.41 -24.20 10.54
N ALA A 157 -0.99 -25.43 10.30
CA ALA A 157 0.38 -25.86 10.62
C ALA A 157 1.41 -25.16 9.71
N PRO A 158 2.68 -25.00 10.13
CA PRO A 158 3.71 -24.36 9.29
C PRO A 158 3.91 -25.01 7.91
N SER A 159 3.60 -26.31 7.76
CA SER A 159 3.65 -27.03 6.48
C SER A 159 2.52 -26.66 5.50
N GLU A 160 1.53 -25.93 5.97
CA GLU A 160 0.32 -25.51 5.24
C GLU A 160 0.29 -24.00 5.02
N VAL A 161 1.43 -23.32 5.21
CA VAL A 161 1.58 -21.87 5.10
C VAL A 161 2.67 -21.53 4.10
N TRP A 162 2.36 -20.67 3.13
CA TRP A 162 3.29 -20.23 2.10
C TRP A 162 3.30 -18.71 1.99
N VAL A 163 4.44 -18.10 2.30
CA VAL A 163 4.63 -16.66 2.12
C VAL A 163 4.85 -16.36 0.64
N VAL A 164 4.06 -15.42 0.11
CA VAL A 164 4.05 -15.08 -1.33
C VAL A 164 4.41 -13.63 -1.61
N GLY A 165 4.51 -12.81 -0.56
CA GLY A 165 5.02 -11.45 -0.63
C GLY A 165 4.75 -10.67 0.65
N TYR A 166 4.64 -9.36 0.52
CA TYR A 166 4.26 -8.48 1.62
C TYR A 166 3.51 -7.26 1.09
N VAL A 167 2.82 -6.58 1.98
CA VAL A 167 2.14 -5.32 1.71
C VAL A 167 2.60 -4.29 2.73
N HIS A 168 2.89 -3.07 2.28
CA HIS A 168 3.33 -1.99 3.15
C HIS A 168 2.74 -0.64 2.77
N ASN A 169 2.73 0.30 3.71
CA ASN A 169 2.34 1.68 3.44
C ASN A 169 3.56 2.57 3.19
N HIS A 170 3.38 3.58 2.33
CA HIS A 170 4.32 4.70 2.20
C HIS A 170 3.70 6.00 2.74
N PRO A 171 4.26 6.61 3.80
CA PRO A 171 3.94 7.97 4.19
C PRO A 171 4.14 8.92 3.01
N CYS A 172 3.34 9.99 2.95
CA CYS A 172 3.39 10.98 1.88
C CYS A 172 3.16 10.45 0.45
N ALA A 173 2.58 9.25 0.30
CA ALA A 173 2.30 8.69 -1.02
C ALA A 173 3.55 8.55 -1.91
N ALA A 174 4.70 8.26 -1.31
CA ALA A 174 5.92 7.99 -2.06
C ALA A 174 5.79 6.72 -2.93
N LEU A 175 6.42 6.74 -4.10
CA LEU A 175 6.48 5.56 -5.00
C LEU A 175 7.41 4.48 -4.43
N PRO A 176 7.32 3.23 -4.93
CA PRO A 176 8.23 2.16 -4.54
C PRO A 176 9.69 2.56 -4.75
N SER A 177 10.52 2.31 -3.74
CA SER A 177 11.96 2.47 -3.76
C SER A 177 12.67 1.24 -4.34
N SER A 178 13.97 1.37 -4.61
CA SER A 178 14.81 0.21 -4.96
C SER A 178 14.87 -0.84 -3.86
N GLN A 179 14.68 -0.46 -2.60
CA GLN A 179 14.62 -1.41 -1.50
C GLN A 179 13.34 -2.26 -1.60
N ASP A 180 12.20 -1.63 -1.94
CA ASP A 180 10.92 -2.33 -2.03
C ASP A 180 10.91 -3.36 -3.15
N LEU A 181 11.47 -2.99 -4.31
CA LEU A 181 11.58 -3.90 -5.45
C LEU A 181 12.66 -4.98 -5.27
N GLY A 182 13.49 -4.87 -4.23
CA GLY A 182 14.63 -5.76 -3.98
C GLY A 182 14.42 -6.78 -2.87
N VAL A 183 13.26 -6.79 -2.20
CA VAL A 183 12.98 -7.63 -1.03
C VAL A 183 11.96 -8.70 -1.38
N TRP A 184 12.36 -9.97 -1.36
CA TRP A 184 11.49 -11.09 -1.74
C TRP A 184 11.57 -12.25 -0.72
N PRO A 185 10.48 -13.02 -0.52
CA PRO A 185 10.48 -14.17 0.39
C PRO A 185 11.55 -15.22 0.08
N THR A 186 12.04 -15.27 -1.16
CA THR A 186 13.10 -16.17 -1.59
C THR A 186 14.50 -15.78 -1.10
N ASP A 187 14.66 -14.60 -0.50
CA ASP A 187 15.94 -14.11 0.01
C ASP A 187 16.31 -14.69 1.39
N VAL A 188 15.43 -15.52 1.98
CA VAL A 188 15.64 -16.20 3.27
C VAL A 188 16.60 -17.41 3.15
N PHE A 189 16.93 -17.85 1.94
CA PHE A 189 17.76 -19.03 1.72
C PHE A 189 19.26 -18.74 1.93
N LYS A 190 19.88 -19.48 2.85
CA LYS A 190 21.31 -19.36 3.14
C LYS A 190 22.15 -19.79 1.92
N PRO A 191 23.15 -19.00 1.49
CA PRO A 191 23.75 -19.03 0.15
C PRO A 191 24.69 -20.21 -0.17
N PHE A 192 24.74 -21.27 0.65
CA PHE A 192 25.69 -22.38 0.43
C PHE A 192 25.21 -23.47 -0.54
N VAL A 193 24.06 -23.27 -1.18
CA VAL A 193 23.50 -24.20 -2.18
C VAL A 193 23.07 -23.40 -3.42
N ALA A 194 24.01 -22.69 -4.03
CA ALA A 194 23.78 -21.97 -5.29
C ALA A 194 24.74 -22.49 -6.37
N MET A 195 24.31 -23.51 -7.10
CA MET A 195 24.86 -23.83 -8.42
C MET A 195 23.72 -23.99 -9.42
N ALA A 196 23.90 -23.32 -10.56
CA ALA A 196 23.05 -23.29 -11.75
C ALA A 196 21.85 -22.31 -11.72
N GLU A 197 22.21 -21.06 -11.99
CA GLU A 197 21.46 -20.05 -12.74
C GLU A 197 20.60 -20.65 -13.88
N VAL A 198 19.36 -21.01 -13.55
CA VAL A 198 18.23 -21.02 -14.48
C VAL A 198 17.14 -20.26 -13.74
N ARG A 199 16.56 -19.24 -14.37
CA ARG A 199 15.43 -18.45 -13.85
C ARG A 199 14.19 -19.32 -13.64
N LEU A 200 14.23 -20.10 -12.57
CA LEU A 200 13.14 -20.64 -11.77
C LEU A 200 13.62 -20.34 -10.36
N ILE A 201 13.05 -19.30 -9.78
CA ILE A 201 13.52 -18.56 -8.60
C ILE A 201 14.13 -19.52 -7.56
N PRO A 202 15.46 -19.61 -7.45
CA PRO A 202 16.12 -20.54 -6.55
C PRO A 202 15.87 -20.11 -5.11
N GLY A 203 15.28 -20.97 -4.31
CA GLY A 203 15.03 -20.72 -2.90
C GLY A 203 13.62 -21.07 -2.49
N ASN A 204 12.59 -20.60 -3.18
CA ASN A 204 11.22 -20.95 -2.76
C ASN A 204 11.05 -22.49 -2.78
N PRO A 205 10.56 -23.17 -1.71
CA PRO A 205 9.93 -24.46 -1.92
C PRO A 205 8.96 -24.31 -3.11
N ALA A 206 8.87 -25.33 -3.97
CA ALA A 206 8.09 -25.29 -5.21
C ALA A 206 6.85 -24.39 -5.04
N PRO A 207 6.64 -23.40 -5.93
CA PRO A 207 5.64 -22.36 -5.71
C PRO A 207 4.34 -23.01 -5.25
N ALA A 208 3.70 -22.46 -4.21
CA ALA A 208 2.46 -23.03 -3.70
C ALA A 208 1.55 -23.32 -4.89
N LEU A 209 1.10 -24.57 -5.01
CA LEU A 209 0.26 -25.00 -6.13
C LEU A 209 -1.16 -25.12 -5.61
N PHE A 210 -2.10 -24.49 -6.29
CA PHE A 210 -3.51 -24.66 -6.03
C PHE A 210 -4.23 -25.06 -7.31
N LYS A 211 -4.90 -26.21 -7.29
CA LYS A 211 -5.62 -26.75 -8.46
C LYS A 211 -4.76 -26.78 -9.75
N GLY A 212 -3.47 -27.05 -9.60
CA GLY A 212 -2.50 -27.12 -10.72
C GLY A 212 -1.93 -25.79 -11.20
N ALA A 213 -2.34 -24.65 -10.62
CA ALA A 213 -1.78 -23.34 -10.89
C ALA A 213 -0.78 -22.93 -9.78
N ALA A 214 0.34 -22.33 -10.18
CA ALA A 214 1.28 -21.74 -9.22
C ALA A 214 0.73 -20.42 -8.70
N ILE A 215 0.69 -20.26 -7.39
CA ILE A 215 0.36 -18.99 -6.73
C ILE A 215 1.42 -17.95 -7.10
N GLU A 216 0.93 -16.80 -7.53
CA GLU A 216 1.74 -15.68 -7.99
C GLU A 216 2.39 -14.97 -6.80
N MET A 217 3.70 -14.82 -6.87
CA MET A 217 4.43 -13.99 -5.91
C MET A 217 4.36 -12.53 -6.33
N ALA A 218 3.90 -11.70 -5.42
CA ALA A 218 3.79 -10.26 -5.61
C ALA A 218 3.84 -9.57 -4.25
N SER A 219 4.43 -8.38 -4.23
CA SER A 219 4.34 -7.49 -3.10
C SER A 219 3.49 -6.28 -3.48
N ALA A 220 2.95 -5.58 -2.50
CA ALA A 220 2.02 -4.49 -2.72
C ALA A 220 2.38 -3.27 -1.88
N LEU A 221 2.10 -2.09 -2.43
CA LEU A 221 2.26 -0.82 -1.75
C LEU A 221 0.92 -0.11 -1.73
N VAL A 222 0.55 0.39 -0.55
CA VAL A 222 -0.66 1.18 -0.35
C VAL A 222 -0.29 2.57 0.14
N ALA A 223 -0.94 3.60 -0.39
CA ALA A 223 -0.67 4.96 0.03
C ALA A 223 -1.89 5.86 -0.13
N GLU A 224 -1.92 6.94 0.64
CA GLU A 224 -2.92 8.00 0.55
C GLU A 224 -2.21 9.33 0.36
N GLN A 225 -2.61 10.07 -0.68
CA GLN A 225 -2.14 11.42 -0.94
C GLN A 225 -2.79 12.42 0.03
N PRO A 226 -2.22 13.64 0.19
CA PRO A 226 -2.78 14.65 1.09
C PRO A 226 -4.21 15.09 0.76
N ASP A 227 -4.66 14.92 -0.48
CA ASP A 227 -6.03 15.19 -0.93
C ASP A 227 -7.01 14.04 -0.65
N GLY A 228 -6.53 12.94 -0.06
CA GLY A 228 -7.30 11.73 0.23
C GLY A 228 -7.28 10.68 -0.88
N THR A 229 -6.63 10.96 -2.03
CA THR A 229 -6.53 10.01 -3.14
C THR A 229 -5.69 8.81 -2.73
N ARG A 230 -6.27 7.61 -2.78
CA ARG A 230 -5.58 6.36 -2.48
C ARG A 230 -5.11 5.68 -3.75
N PHE A 231 -3.96 5.02 -3.67
CA PHE A 231 -3.52 4.12 -4.71
C PHE A 231 -2.98 2.83 -4.11
N ILE A 232 -3.19 1.74 -4.85
CA ILE A 232 -2.70 0.41 -4.55
C ILE A 232 -1.82 0.01 -5.73
N LEU A 233 -0.54 -0.21 -5.45
CA LEU A 233 0.40 -0.80 -6.38
C LEU A 233 0.61 -2.25 -6.01
N ARG A 234 0.86 -3.08 -7.02
CA ARG A 234 1.51 -4.37 -6.84
C ARG A 234 2.71 -4.45 -7.77
N TYR A 235 3.72 -5.18 -7.34
CA TYR A 235 4.94 -5.37 -8.10
C TYR A 235 5.41 -6.80 -7.95
N PHE A 236 6.13 -7.26 -8.97
CA PHE A 236 6.49 -8.66 -9.15
C PHE A 236 8.00 -8.86 -9.15
N PRO A 237 8.51 -10.07 -8.86
CA PRO A 237 9.93 -10.39 -8.97
C PRO A 237 10.51 -10.14 -10.37
N THR A 238 9.67 -10.13 -11.41
CA THR A 238 10.04 -9.79 -12.79
C THR A 238 10.34 -8.29 -12.99
N GLY A 239 10.05 -7.47 -11.98
CA GLY A 239 10.16 -6.01 -12.03
C GLY A 239 8.92 -5.31 -12.56
N GLU A 240 7.90 -6.04 -13.02
CA GLU A 240 6.64 -5.40 -13.44
C GLU A 240 5.97 -4.71 -12.26
N VAL A 241 5.48 -3.48 -12.48
CA VAL A 241 4.74 -2.68 -11.51
C VAL A 241 3.38 -2.33 -12.11
N GLN A 242 2.33 -2.60 -11.35
CA GLN A 242 0.94 -2.35 -11.73
C GLN A 242 0.23 -1.49 -10.68
N GLN A 243 -0.70 -0.66 -11.12
CA GLN A 243 -1.63 0.06 -10.26
C GLN A 243 -3.03 -0.50 -10.45
N TRP A 244 -3.78 -0.64 -9.35
CA TRP A 244 -5.21 -0.90 -9.46
C TRP A 244 -5.93 0.37 -9.92
N SER A 245 -6.68 0.25 -11.02
CA SER A 245 -7.55 1.30 -11.53
C SER A 245 -8.97 1.08 -11.01
N GLU A 246 -9.47 2.02 -10.21
CA GLU A 246 -10.85 1.98 -9.71
C GLU A 246 -11.82 2.20 -10.87
N ALA A 247 -11.51 3.18 -11.73
CA ALA A 247 -12.34 3.53 -12.88
C ALA A 247 -12.48 2.36 -13.89
N ARG A 248 -11.45 1.52 -14.02
CA ARG A 248 -11.43 0.40 -14.98
C ARG A 248 -11.66 -0.96 -14.33
N ALA A 249 -11.76 -1.01 -13.00
CA ALA A 249 -11.85 -2.23 -12.21
C ALA A 249 -10.82 -3.30 -12.62
N ARG A 250 -9.57 -2.89 -12.87
CA ARG A 250 -8.49 -3.79 -13.29
C ARG A 250 -7.12 -3.26 -12.93
N TRP A 251 -6.14 -4.16 -12.91
CA TRP A 251 -4.73 -3.81 -12.85
C TRP A 251 -4.26 -3.20 -14.17
N VAL A 252 -3.50 -2.10 -14.08
CA VAL A 252 -2.88 -1.42 -15.21
C VAL A 252 -1.38 -1.40 -15.00
N THR A 253 -0.63 -1.95 -15.95
CA THR A 253 0.83 -1.93 -15.94
C THR A 253 1.36 -0.51 -16.13
N LEU A 254 2.15 -0.05 -15.15
CA LEU A 254 2.83 1.24 -15.19
C LEU A 254 4.21 1.15 -15.84
N GLY A 255 4.86 -0.01 -15.73
CA GLY A 255 6.15 -0.27 -16.35
C GLY A 255 6.90 -1.45 -15.73
N THR A 256 8.15 -1.61 -16.13
CA THR A 256 9.08 -2.59 -15.57
C THR A 256 10.25 -1.85 -14.94
N CYS A 257 10.50 -2.10 -13.66
CA CYS A 257 11.51 -1.45 -12.86
C CYS A 257 12.53 -2.47 -12.33
N SER A 258 13.76 -2.02 -12.08
CA SER A 258 14.82 -2.82 -11.48
C SER A 258 15.44 -2.06 -10.32
N PRO A 259 15.73 -2.75 -9.20
CA PRO A 259 16.33 -2.12 -8.04
C PRO A 259 17.76 -1.67 -8.37
N ILE A 260 18.13 -0.48 -7.90
CA ILE A 260 19.49 0.04 -7.99
C ILE A 260 20.14 -0.09 -6.61
N ARG A 261 21.40 -0.52 -6.56
CA ARG A 261 22.14 -0.56 -5.29
C ARG A 261 22.24 0.85 -4.69
N PRO A 262 21.83 1.06 -3.44
CA PRO A 262 22.04 2.33 -2.77
C PRO A 262 23.53 2.66 -2.73
N ARG A 263 23.86 3.92 -3.01
CA ARG A 263 25.23 4.43 -2.88
C ARG A 263 25.27 5.35 -1.67
N PRO A 264 26.19 5.13 -0.71
CA PRO A 264 26.36 6.05 0.41
C PRO A 264 26.50 7.50 -0.08
N PRO A 265 25.81 8.48 0.54
CA PRO A 265 25.02 8.37 1.78
C PRO A 265 23.54 7.99 1.60
N PHE A 266 23.06 7.74 0.38
CA PHE A 266 21.63 7.55 0.09
C PHE A 266 21.20 6.09 0.35
N LYS A 267 20.22 5.90 1.25
CA LYS A 267 19.67 4.58 1.58
C LYS A 267 18.48 4.20 0.72
N SER A 268 17.57 5.15 0.46
CA SER A 268 16.44 4.97 -0.45
C SER A 268 16.78 5.62 -1.79
N VAL A 269 16.74 4.82 -2.86
CA VAL A 269 17.06 5.24 -4.23
C VAL A 269 15.90 4.88 -5.15
N VAL A 270 15.51 5.80 -6.02
CA VAL A 270 14.48 5.57 -7.03
C VAL A 270 14.93 4.43 -7.95
N PRO A 271 14.11 3.40 -8.20
CA PRO A 271 14.47 2.30 -9.08
C PRO A 271 14.61 2.76 -10.53
N GLN A 272 15.31 1.96 -11.34
CA GLN A 272 15.43 2.22 -12.77
C GLN A 272 14.26 1.57 -13.50
N CYS A 273 13.40 2.35 -14.18
CA CYS A 273 12.30 1.80 -14.96
C CYS A 273 12.45 2.03 -16.47
N SER A 274 11.90 1.11 -17.26
CA SER A 274 12.02 1.08 -18.74
C SER A 274 11.46 2.33 -19.42
N ALA A 275 10.43 2.95 -18.84
CA ALA A 275 9.81 4.18 -19.32
C ALA A 275 10.32 5.46 -18.62
N GLY A 276 11.46 5.39 -17.93
CA GLY A 276 11.97 6.48 -17.09
C GLY A 276 11.47 6.37 -15.65
N GLY A 277 10.99 7.47 -15.06
CA GLY A 277 10.38 7.43 -13.72
C GLY A 277 8.99 6.78 -13.76
N LEU A 278 8.67 5.99 -12.73
CA LEU A 278 7.33 5.43 -12.57
C LEU A 278 6.30 6.57 -12.41
N ARG A 279 5.19 6.51 -13.15
CA ARG A 279 4.11 7.50 -13.09
C ARG A 279 2.82 6.81 -12.69
N LEU A 280 2.14 7.33 -11.68
CA LEU A 280 0.83 6.84 -11.26
C LEU A 280 -0.22 7.14 -12.34
N LEU A 281 -1.30 6.37 -12.33
CA LEU A 281 -2.51 6.74 -13.05
C LEU A 281 -3.13 7.97 -12.38
N GLU A 282 -3.61 8.89 -13.20
CA GLU A 282 -4.47 9.99 -12.79
C GLU A 282 -5.92 9.50 -12.93
N GLU A 283 -6.65 9.42 -11.82
CA GLU A 283 -8.04 8.95 -11.74
C GLU A 283 -8.90 9.87 -10.88
#